data_AF-A0A821P630-F1
#
_entry.id   AF-A0A821P630-F1
#
_cell.length_a   1.000
_cell.length_b   1.000
_cell.length_c   1.000
_cell.angle_alpha   90.00
_cell.angle_beta   90.00
_cell.angle_gamma   90.00
#
_symmetry.space_group_name_H-M   'P 1'
#
loop_
_entity.id
_entity.type
_entity.pdbx_description
1 polymer ?
#
loop_
_entity_poly.entity_id
_entity_poly.type
_entity_poly.pdbx_seq_one_letter_code
_entity_poly.pdbx_strand_id
1 'polypeptide(L)'
;MMSDKNLFANLRTSLFPTIYGNDEIKSGILLMLFGGVPKRTLEKTSLRGDINICIVGDPSTAKSQFLKQVSEFSPRAVYTSGKASTAAGLTAAVFKDEESSEFVIEAGALMLADNGVCCIDEFDKMDPK
;
A
#
# COMPACT_ATOMS: atom_id res chain seq x y z
N MET A 1 16.14 -21.55 1.41
CA MET A 1 16.13 -20.13 1.01
C MET A 1 17.10 -19.29 1.83
N MET A 2 17.08 -19.36 3.17
CA MET A 2 17.85 -18.43 4.03
C MET A 2 19.39 -18.45 3.85
N SER A 3 19.96 -19.56 3.37
CA SER A 3 21.41 -19.70 3.15
C SER A 3 21.88 -19.24 1.76
N ASP A 4 20.97 -18.81 0.88
CA ASP A 4 21.31 -18.37 -0.48
C ASP A 4 21.88 -16.94 -0.46
N LYS A 5 23.11 -16.78 -0.97
CA LYS A 5 23.79 -15.49 -1.04
C LYS A 5 23.11 -14.50 -2.00
N ASN A 6 22.37 -15.02 -2.98
CA ASN A 6 21.68 -14.23 -4.01
C ASN A 6 20.18 -14.07 -3.73
N LEU A 7 19.72 -14.43 -2.52
CA LEU A 7 18.30 -14.43 -2.15
C LEU A 7 17.59 -13.12 -2.49
N PHE A 8 18.22 -11.97 -2.21
CA PHE A 8 17.62 -10.66 -2.47
C PHE A 8 17.35 -10.42 -3.97
N ALA A 9 18.32 -10.72 -4.83
CA ALA A 9 18.17 -10.59 -6.28
C ALA A 9 17.15 -11.60 -6.84
N ASN A 10 17.15 -12.82 -6.29
CA ASN A 10 16.23 -13.89 -6.69
C ASN A 10 14.78 -13.55 -6.31
N LEU A 11 14.54 -13.02 -5.11
CA LEU A 11 13.21 -12.57 -4.67
C LEU A 11 12.71 -11.40 -5.51
N ARG A 12 13.57 -10.41 -5.76
CA ARG A 12 13.25 -9.25 -6.60
C ARG A 12 12.79 -9.64 -8.00
N THR A 13 13.47 -10.62 -8.61
CA THR A 13 13.18 -11.08 -9.97
C THR A 13 11.94 -11.98 -9.99
N SER A 14 11.78 -12.83 -8.97
CA SER A 14 10.63 -13.73 -8.83
C SER A 14 9.32 -13.01 -8.53
N LEU A 15 9.36 -11.88 -7.81
CA LEU A 15 8.17 -11.13 -7.45
C LEU A 15 7.58 -10.36 -8.64
N PHE A 16 8.43 -9.87 -9.56
CA PHE A 16 8.02 -9.09 -10.74
C PHE A 16 8.56 -9.70 -12.05
N PRO A 17 8.15 -10.92 -12.42
CA PRO A 17 8.73 -11.63 -13.57
C PRO A 17 8.34 -11.02 -14.93
N THR A 18 7.22 -10.31 -15.00
CA THR A 18 6.68 -9.73 -16.24
C THR A 18 7.19 -8.32 -16.53
N ILE A 19 7.86 -7.68 -15.56
CA ILE A 19 8.34 -6.30 -15.69
C ILE A 19 9.85 -6.34 -15.91
N TYR A 20 10.33 -5.80 -17.03
CA TYR A 20 11.76 -5.67 -17.29
C TYR A 20 12.33 -4.36 -16.71
N GLY A 21 13.56 -4.40 -16.19
CA GLY A 21 14.24 -3.23 -15.61
C GLY A 21 13.67 -2.78 -14.26
N ASN A 22 13.90 -1.50 -13.92
CA ASN A 22 13.44 -0.84 -12.68
C ASN A 22 13.84 -1.60 -11.40
N ASP A 23 15.07 -2.10 -11.37
CA ASP A 23 15.58 -2.93 -10.28
C ASP A 23 15.54 -2.23 -8.92
N GLU A 24 15.78 -0.92 -8.89
CA GLU A 24 15.71 -0.12 -7.66
C GLU A 24 14.29 -0.03 -7.11
N ILE A 25 13.29 0.18 -7.97
CA ILE A 25 11.88 0.23 -7.60
C ILE A 25 11.43 -1.12 -7.05
N LYS A 26 11.80 -2.22 -7.73
CA LYS A 26 11.49 -3.58 -7.28
C LYS A 26 12.11 -3.89 -5.92
N SER A 27 13.36 -3.48 -5.72
CA SER A 27 14.04 -3.62 -4.43
C SER A 27 13.37 -2.81 -3.33
N GLY A 28 12.93 -1.58 -3.63
CA GLY A 28 12.16 -0.76 -2.69
C GLY A 28 10.86 -1.45 -2.29
N ILE A 29 10.06 -1.89 -3.26
CA ILE A 29 8.79 -2.58 -2.99
C ILE A 29 9.00 -3.86 -2.19
N LEU A 30 10.06 -4.63 -2.49
CA LEU A 30 10.40 -5.82 -1.72
C LEU A 30 10.67 -5.47 -0.25
N LEU A 31 11.44 -4.42 0.03
CA LEU A 31 11.71 -3.96 1.40
C LEU A 31 10.45 -3.44 2.10
N MET A 32 9.56 -2.76 1.38
CA MET A 32 8.26 -2.32 1.90
C MET A 32 7.41 -3.51 2.34
N LEU A 33 7.37 -4.59 1.55
CA LEU A 33 6.60 -5.80 1.88
C LEU A 33 7.13 -6.55 3.10
N PHE A 34 8.42 -6.47 3.39
CA PHE A 34 8.98 -7.04 4.62
C PHE A 34 8.68 -6.20 5.87
N GLY A 35 8.53 -4.88 5.70
CA GLY A 35 8.29 -3.96 6.80
C GLY A 35 9.51 -3.73 7.70
N GLY A 36 9.37 -2.79 8.63
CA GLY A 36 10.37 -2.52 9.65
C GLY A 36 9.88 -2.93 11.04
N VAL A 37 10.63 -2.55 12.08
CA VAL A 37 10.27 -2.86 13.47
C VAL A 37 9.57 -1.65 14.09
N PRO A 38 8.26 -1.73 14.41
CA PRO A 38 7.58 -0.68 15.15
C PRO A 38 8.16 -0.60 16.57
N LYS A 39 8.39 0.63 17.05
CA LYS A 39 9.00 0.86 18.37
C LYS A 39 8.07 1.71 19.23
N ARG A 40 8.21 1.56 20.55
CA ARG A 40 7.50 2.40 21.52
C ARG A 40 8.50 3.10 22.40
N THR A 41 8.35 4.40 22.55
CA THR A 41 9.24 5.22 23.38
C THR A 41 8.90 5.06 24.86
N LEU A 42 9.79 5.55 25.73
CA LEU A 42 9.55 5.62 27.18
C LEU A 42 8.33 6.50 27.52
N GLU A 43 8.03 7.50 26.68
CA GLU A 43 6.87 8.39 26.78
C GLU A 43 5.57 7.78 26.24
N LYS A 44 5.56 6.46 25.94
CA LYS A 44 4.43 5.70 25.37
C LYS A 44 4.00 6.10 23.96
N THR A 45 4.76 6.95 23.27
CA THR A 45 4.53 7.28 21.85
C THR A 45 4.95 6.11 20.95
N SER A 46 4.20 5.88 19.87
CA SER A 46 4.50 4.86 18.86
C SER A 46 5.33 5.45 17.73
N LEU A 47 6.36 4.70 17.32
CA LEU A 47 7.19 5.00 16.15
C LEU A 47 6.84 3.98 15.06
N ARG A 48 6.47 4.49 13.87
CA ARG A 48 6.12 3.66 12.71
C ARG A 48 7.31 2.79 12.30
N GLY A 49 7.07 1.49 12.13
CA GLY A 49 8.05 0.56 11.58
C GLY A 49 8.01 0.48 10.06
N ASP A 50 6.82 0.66 9.49
CA ASP A 50 6.56 0.46 8.06
C ASP A 50 7.02 1.64 7.19
N ILE A 51 7.35 1.30 5.95
CA ILE A 51 7.89 2.22 4.96
C ILE A 51 6.79 2.51 3.93
N ASN A 52 6.63 3.77 3.55
CA ASN A 52 5.76 4.17 2.45
C ASN A 52 6.61 4.49 1.22
N ILE A 53 6.18 4.04 0.04
CA ILE A 53 6.87 4.30 -1.23
C ILE A 53 5.95 5.08 -2.16
N CYS A 54 6.50 6.11 -2.79
CA CYS A 54 5.84 6.87 -3.85
C CYS A 54 6.64 6.70 -5.15
N ILE A 55 5.96 6.33 -6.24
CA ILE A 55 6.57 6.14 -7.55
C ILE A 55 6.08 7.25 -8.48
N VAL A 56 7.01 8.07 -8.96
CA VAL A 56 6.75 9.15 -9.92
C VAL A 56 7.63 8.91 -11.14
N GLY A 57 7.07 9.10 -12.33
CA GLY A 57 7.81 8.94 -13.57
C GLY A 57 6.93 9.12 -14.80
N ASP A 58 7.53 8.99 -15.98
CA ASP A 58 6.86 9.23 -17.26
C ASP A 58 5.70 8.27 -17.54
N PRO A 59 4.73 8.63 -18.39
CA PRO A 59 3.69 7.70 -18.84
C PRO A 59 4.26 6.37 -19.36
N SER A 60 3.50 5.28 -19.22
CA SER A 60 3.86 3.96 -19.76
C SER A 60 5.12 3.30 -19.18
N THR A 61 5.55 3.67 -17.97
CA THR A 61 6.71 3.11 -17.24
C THR A 61 6.35 1.96 -16.28
N ALA A 62 5.23 1.28 -16.50
CA ALA A 62 4.71 0.17 -15.69
C ALA A 62 4.41 0.48 -14.20
N LYS A 63 4.29 1.77 -13.81
CA LYS A 63 3.94 2.18 -12.44
C LYS A 63 2.70 1.47 -11.90
N SER A 64 1.56 1.60 -12.58
CA SER A 64 0.31 0.95 -12.18
C SER A 64 0.41 -0.59 -12.16
N GLN A 65 1.30 -1.18 -12.98
CA GLN A 65 1.51 -2.63 -12.98
C GLN A 65 2.17 -3.11 -11.70
N PHE A 66 3.12 -2.34 -11.14
CA PHE A 66 3.68 -2.63 -9.82
C PHE A 66 2.60 -2.64 -8.74
N LEU A 67 1.73 -1.63 -8.72
CA LEU A 67 0.65 -1.53 -7.72
C LEU A 67 -0.33 -2.70 -7.82
N LYS A 68 -0.77 -3.05 -9.03
CA LYS A 68 -1.68 -4.19 -9.26
C LYS A 68 -1.06 -5.51 -8.78
N GLN A 69 0.18 -5.75 -9.16
CA GLN A 69 0.88 -6.97 -8.78
C GLN A 69 1.10 -7.09 -7.26
N VAL A 70 1.40 -5.98 -6.59
CA VAL A 70 1.49 -5.94 -5.12
C VAL A 70 0.13 -6.23 -4.48
N SER A 71 -0.96 -5.66 -5.02
CA SER A 71 -2.30 -5.89 -4.48
C SER A 71 -2.79 -7.32 -4.65
N GLU A 72 -2.37 -8.01 -5.72
CA GLU A 72 -2.69 -9.41 -5.95
C GLU A 72 -1.82 -10.35 -5.10
N PHE A 73 -0.57 -9.98 -4.84
CA PHE A 73 0.39 -10.80 -4.11
C PHE A 73 0.25 -10.70 -2.59
N SER A 74 0.06 -9.48 -2.06
CA SER A 74 0.09 -9.22 -0.63
C SER A 74 -1.28 -9.51 0.02
N PRO A 75 -1.32 -10.28 1.12
CA PRO A 75 -2.56 -10.48 1.86
C PRO A 75 -3.03 -9.16 2.47
N ARG A 76 -4.35 -8.92 2.47
CA ARG A 76 -4.94 -7.66 2.97
C ARG A 76 -4.42 -6.41 2.26
N ALA A 77 -4.14 -6.53 0.97
CA ALA A 77 -3.87 -5.36 0.14
C ALA A 77 -5.14 -4.83 -0.52
N VAL A 78 -5.24 -3.51 -0.61
CA VAL A 78 -6.35 -2.80 -1.26
C VAL A 78 -5.78 -1.94 -2.37
N TYR A 79 -6.35 -2.05 -3.57
CA TYR A 79 -6.03 -1.19 -4.70
C TYR A 79 -7.14 -0.16 -4.90
N THR A 80 -6.78 1.12 -5.00
CA THR A 80 -7.72 2.19 -5.32
C THR A 80 -7.10 3.23 -6.25
N SER A 81 -7.93 3.96 -7.00
CA SER A 81 -7.51 5.13 -7.79
C SER A 81 -7.86 6.40 -7.03
N GLY A 82 -6.95 7.37 -7.03
CA GLY A 82 -7.14 8.69 -6.45
C GLY A 82 -8.34 9.45 -7.05
N LYS A 83 -8.68 9.19 -8.31
CA LYS A 83 -9.85 9.79 -8.97
C LYS A 83 -11.18 9.20 -8.47
N ALA A 84 -11.18 7.92 -8.10
CA ALA A 84 -12.37 7.21 -7.62
C ALA A 84 -12.51 7.25 -6.09
N SER A 85 -11.50 7.80 -5.39
CA SER A 85 -11.45 7.84 -3.93
C SER A 85 -11.85 9.21 -3.41
N THR A 86 -12.58 9.22 -2.29
CA THR A 86 -12.83 10.43 -1.49
C THR A 86 -12.06 10.34 -0.18
N ALA A 87 -11.85 11.47 0.51
CA ALA A 87 -11.20 11.47 1.82
C ALA A 87 -11.90 10.54 2.83
N ALA A 88 -13.24 10.53 2.82
CA ALA A 88 -14.06 9.62 3.63
C ALA A 88 -13.91 8.16 3.19
N GLY A 89 -13.91 7.88 1.88
CA GLY A 89 -13.73 6.53 1.34
C GLY A 89 -12.35 5.93 1.62
N LEU A 90 -11.32 6.76 1.78
CA LEU A 90 -9.98 6.30 2.20
C LEU A 90 -9.88 6.05 3.71
N THR A 91 -10.51 6.89 4.52
CA THR A 91 -10.36 6.87 5.98
C THR A 91 -11.51 6.14 6.67
N ALA A 92 -12.61 6.84 6.89
CA ALA A 92 -13.86 6.31 7.41
C ALA A 92 -15.02 7.19 6.94
N ALA A 93 -16.18 6.58 6.74
CA ALA A 93 -17.42 7.28 6.42
C ALA A 93 -18.43 7.15 7.56
N VAL A 94 -19.26 8.16 7.76
CA VAL A 94 -20.39 8.11 8.71
C VAL A 94 -21.67 8.07 7.89
N PHE A 95 -22.48 7.05 8.10
CA PHE A 95 -23.80 6.95 7.46
C PHE A 95 -24.87 6.65 8.50
N LYS A 96 -26.12 7.00 8.17
CA LYS A 96 -27.27 6.72 9.03
C LYS A 96 -27.85 5.38 8.62
N ASP A 97 -27.90 4.44 9.54
CA ASP A 97 -28.54 3.14 9.32
C ASP A 97 -30.06 3.31 9.29
N GLU A 98 -30.71 2.75 8.27
CA GLU A 98 -32.16 2.89 8.09
C GLU A 98 -32.95 2.01 9.06
N GLU A 99 -32.39 0.89 9.51
CA GLU A 99 -33.06 -0.03 10.43
C GLU A 99 -33.03 0.48 11.88
N SER A 100 -31.85 0.89 12.37
CA SER A 100 -31.70 1.41 13.74
C SER A 100 -31.94 2.91 13.87
N SER A 101 -31.94 3.67 12.77
CA SER A 101 -31.91 5.14 12.77
C SER A 101 -30.71 5.76 13.48
N GLU A 102 -29.67 4.99 13.77
CA GLU A 102 -28.43 5.45 14.39
C GLU A 102 -27.34 5.75 13.36
N PHE A 103 -26.33 6.52 13.78
CA PHE A 103 -25.15 6.78 12.95
C PHE A 103 -24.10 5.69 13.18
N VAL A 104 -23.64 5.08 12.09
CA VAL A 104 -22.62 4.04 12.07
C VAL A 104 -21.42 4.48 11.25
N ILE A 105 -20.26 3.92 11.61
CA ILE A 105 -18.98 4.20 10.95
C ILE A 105 -18.64 3.05 10.01
N GLU A 106 -18.45 3.36 8.74
CA GLU A 106 -17.93 2.44 7.74
C GLU A 106 -16.41 2.58 7.61
N ALA A 107 -15.73 1.43 7.51
CA ALA A 107 -14.29 1.38 7.33
C ALA A 107 -13.90 1.78 5.90
N GLY A 108 -13.01 2.76 5.76
CA GLY A 108 -12.42 3.13 4.47
C GLY A 108 -11.28 2.21 4.04
N ALA A 109 -10.78 2.44 2.82
CA ALA A 109 -9.75 1.61 2.19
C ALA A 109 -8.48 1.43 3.05
N LEU A 110 -8.03 2.46 3.77
CA LEU A 110 -6.85 2.38 4.63
C LEU A 110 -7.08 1.48 5.85
N MET A 111 -8.30 1.50 6.39
CA MET A 111 -8.66 0.68 7.54
C MET A 111 -8.88 -0.79 7.15
N LEU A 112 -9.39 -1.03 5.93
CA LEU A 112 -9.50 -2.38 5.35
C LEU A 112 -8.11 -2.98 5.03
N ALA A 113 -7.12 -2.14 4.73
CA ALA A 113 -5.73 -2.53 4.47
C ALA A 113 -4.85 -2.56 5.73
N ASP A 114 -5.44 -2.62 6.93
CA ASP A 114 -4.69 -2.59 8.19
C ASP A 114 -3.67 -3.74 8.29
N ASN A 115 -2.44 -3.40 8.69
CA ASN A 115 -1.26 -4.26 8.67
C ASN A 115 -0.94 -4.89 7.28
N GLY A 116 -1.49 -4.34 6.20
CA GLY A 116 -1.27 -4.73 4.82
C GLY A 116 -0.73 -3.59 3.97
N VAL A 117 -1.10 -3.56 2.68
CA VAL A 117 -0.64 -2.53 1.74
C VAL A 117 -1.83 -1.87 1.05
N CYS A 118 -1.98 -0.55 1.22
CA CYS A 118 -2.91 0.24 0.43
C CYS A 118 -2.19 0.82 -0.79
N CYS A 119 -2.51 0.30 -1.98
CA CYS A 119 -2.00 0.79 -3.25
C CYS A 119 -2.91 1.88 -3.81
N ILE A 120 -2.36 3.09 -3.98
CA ILE A 120 -3.12 4.24 -4.51
C ILE A 120 -2.50 4.66 -5.85
N ASP A 121 -3.25 4.48 -6.93
CA ASP A 121 -2.86 4.96 -8.26
C ASP A 121 -3.41 6.38 -8.52
N GLU A 122 -2.83 7.11 -9.45
CA GLU A 122 -3.23 8.48 -9.81
C GLU A 122 -3.36 9.42 -8.58
N PHE A 123 -2.38 9.36 -7.68
CA PHE A 123 -2.39 10.10 -6.41
C PHE A 123 -2.55 11.62 -6.61
N ASP A 124 -2.05 12.16 -7.73
CA ASP A 124 -2.18 13.57 -8.12
C ASP A 124 -3.62 13.98 -8.49
N LYS A 125 -4.53 13.01 -8.71
CA LYS A 125 -5.94 13.25 -9.04
C LYS A 125 -6.86 13.31 -7.84
N MET A 126 -6.34 13.10 -6.63
CA MET A 126 -7.13 13.32 -5.42
C MET A 126 -7.35 14.81 -5.16
N ASP A 127 -8.55 15.13 -4.69
CA ASP A 127 -8.86 16.48 -4.24
C ASP A 127 -8.04 16.82 -2.98
N PRO A 128 -7.42 18.02 -2.91
CA PRO A 128 -6.66 18.46 -1.75
C PRO A 128 -7.54 18.89 -0.57
N LYS A 129 -8.85 18.66 -0.63
CA LYS A 129 -9.87 19.18 0.30
C LYS A 129 -10.25 18.17 1.37
#